data_AF-A0A4Y9PM40-F1
#
_entry.id   AF-A0A4Y9PM40-F1
#
_cell.length_a   1.000
_cell.length_b   1.000
_cell.length_c   1.000
_cell.angle_alpha   90.00
_cell.angle_beta   90.00
_cell.angle_gamma   90.00
#
_symmetry.space_group_name_H-M   'P 1'
#
loop_
_entity.id
_entity.type
_entity.pdbx_description
1 polymer ?
#
loop_
_entity_poly.entity_id
_entity_poly.type
_entity_poly.pdbx_seq_one_letter_code
_entity_poly.pdbx_strand_id
1 'polypeptide(L)'
;MTSDRSGNAAKLAGRFTLATKLYAIFALFALLTAAIAMLSDYNSRRSADLTNAIETANAAALNVERVNSLVYAVVMESRGVYMSTEPKVVKKYGEGLLKFNEQILDVVKRWETIVKADDAEQFATFKKRIEQFVEFRKELVRRGVEINAAAGREWGDNDANRAVRSALNKDLEALSKVYAERARQIAQQTEANHGLSFVLTCLGGVALALVVIGIVIIARSIARPLAAITATIKQVADGAEDVVVPHSNRADEIGALARAIQVFQEAMCRNRNLASQVSQDSAAREERARHIERSVEQFREAIGAIMRGLSDNASVMRETAQTITRVTADANSRAGTAANATAQAAHNVTAVAGAAEELSASVVEIGRQVRQSAGAVEQTGQRTEKSISEIESLAAATQRIDGVLNLIQAIAEQTNLLALNATIEAARAGDAGRGFAVVAHEVKALAGQTAKATAEISENVAMIQASTRNAVDAVREIGGAVREINEVTSAIAGAVGQQDAATREISSNAQSAAQGNATLVANITSLRDAIGETDTAAASVLTAAGSLTATADTLAREVETFFQNLRGGSADRRIAKAG
;
A
#
# COMPACT_ATOMS: atom_id res chain seq x y z
N MET A 1 9.52 -40.25 -61.23
CA MET A 1 10.33 -39.06 -61.58
C MET A 1 10.73 -38.33 -60.29
N THR A 2 11.61 -38.91 -59.48
CA THR A 2 12.00 -38.35 -58.16
C THR A 2 13.41 -38.83 -57.75
N SER A 3 14.41 -38.69 -58.62
CA SER A 3 15.82 -38.87 -58.20
C SER A 3 16.79 -37.82 -58.74
N ASP A 4 16.30 -36.77 -59.42
CA ASP A 4 17.16 -35.85 -60.17
C ASP A 4 17.29 -34.44 -59.55
N ARG A 5 16.65 -34.18 -58.41
CA ARG A 5 16.76 -32.88 -57.71
C ARG A 5 17.87 -32.80 -56.66
N SER A 6 18.35 -33.92 -56.12
CA SER A 6 19.47 -33.92 -55.15
C SER A 6 20.84 -33.73 -55.81
N GLY A 7 20.97 -34.05 -57.10
CA GLY A 7 22.21 -33.89 -57.87
C GLY A 7 22.56 -32.44 -58.24
N ASN A 8 21.56 -31.55 -58.36
CA ASN A 8 21.79 -30.17 -58.80
C ASN A 8 22.27 -29.23 -57.67
N ALA A 9 21.82 -29.44 -56.43
CA ALA A 9 22.32 -28.65 -55.29
C ALA A 9 23.80 -28.97 -54.97
N ALA A 10 24.19 -30.24 -55.09
CA ALA A 10 25.57 -30.68 -54.89
C ALA A 10 26.52 -30.20 -56.01
N LYS A 11 26.02 -30.06 -57.25
CA LYS A 11 26.80 -29.53 -58.39
C LYS A 11 27.06 -28.02 -58.33
N LEU A 12 26.15 -27.22 -57.73
CA LEU A 12 26.42 -25.78 -57.51
C LEU A 12 27.41 -25.53 -56.37
N ALA A 13 27.38 -26.34 -55.30
CA ALA A 13 28.29 -26.19 -54.15
C ALA A 13 29.75 -26.56 -54.47
N GLY A 14 30.00 -27.29 -55.57
CA GLY A 14 31.33 -27.72 -56.01
C GLY A 14 32.16 -26.66 -56.74
N ARG A 15 31.59 -25.51 -57.13
CA ARG A 15 32.28 -24.47 -57.93
C ARG A 15 32.82 -23.28 -57.14
N PHE A 16 32.55 -23.20 -55.84
CA PHE A 16 33.00 -22.08 -55.01
C PHE A 16 34.29 -22.42 -54.26
N THR A 17 35.25 -21.50 -54.32
CA THR A 17 36.51 -21.55 -53.55
C THR A 17 36.23 -21.70 -52.06
N LEU A 18 37.16 -22.33 -51.35
CA LEU A 18 37.14 -22.47 -49.89
C LEU A 18 36.95 -21.11 -49.20
N ALA A 19 37.64 -20.08 -49.72
CA ALA A 19 37.56 -18.72 -49.24
C ALA A 19 36.15 -18.13 -49.40
N THR A 20 35.50 -18.31 -50.55
CA THR A 20 34.14 -17.80 -50.78
C THR A 20 33.13 -18.41 -49.80
N LYS A 21 33.26 -19.71 -49.47
CA LYS A 21 32.37 -20.38 -48.50
C LYS A 21 32.57 -19.85 -47.08
N LEU A 22 33.81 -19.65 -46.67
CA LEU A 22 34.14 -19.10 -45.35
C LEU A 22 33.66 -17.64 -45.22
N TYR A 23 33.96 -16.80 -46.21
CA TYR A 23 33.52 -15.41 -46.21
C TYR A 23 31.99 -15.28 -46.22
N ALA A 24 31.26 -16.13 -46.96
CA ALA A 24 29.80 -16.12 -46.96
C ALA A 24 29.20 -16.47 -45.59
N ILE A 25 29.76 -17.47 -44.89
CA ILE A 25 29.30 -17.86 -43.54
C ILE A 25 29.59 -16.75 -42.53
N PHE A 26 30.81 -16.19 -42.54
CA PHE A 26 31.16 -15.10 -41.63
C PHE A 26 30.39 -13.80 -41.92
N ALA A 27 30.15 -13.47 -43.20
CA ALA A 27 29.35 -12.32 -43.58
C ALA A 27 27.88 -12.46 -43.17
N LEU A 28 27.29 -13.65 -43.37
CA LEU A 28 25.92 -13.93 -42.92
C LEU A 28 25.80 -13.83 -41.39
N PHE A 29 26.78 -14.39 -40.67
CA PHE A 29 26.82 -14.32 -39.22
C PHE A 29 26.94 -12.88 -38.71
N ALA A 30 27.85 -12.08 -39.30
CA ALA A 30 28.05 -10.68 -38.95
C ALA A 30 26.82 -9.81 -39.23
N LEU A 31 26.14 -10.02 -40.37
CA LEU A 31 24.89 -9.32 -40.69
C LEU A 31 23.77 -9.68 -39.72
N LEU A 32 23.64 -10.95 -39.35
CA LEU A 32 22.64 -11.41 -38.39
C LEU A 32 22.89 -10.84 -36.99
N THR A 33 24.15 -10.84 -36.53
CA THR A 33 24.50 -10.25 -35.21
C THR A 33 24.29 -8.74 -35.20
N ALA A 34 24.65 -8.03 -36.27
CA ALA A 34 24.40 -6.60 -36.38
C ALA A 34 22.90 -6.27 -36.37
N ALA A 35 22.08 -7.05 -37.08
CA ALA A 35 20.62 -6.89 -37.08
C ALA A 35 19.99 -7.14 -35.70
N ILE A 36 20.42 -8.20 -35.00
CA ILE A 36 19.98 -8.50 -33.64
C ILE A 36 20.39 -7.38 -32.68
N ALA A 37 21.63 -6.88 -32.77
CA ALA A 37 22.12 -5.80 -31.92
C ALA A 37 21.33 -4.50 -32.14
N MET A 38 21.06 -4.12 -33.39
CA MET A 38 20.23 -2.94 -33.71
C MET A 38 18.80 -3.09 -33.19
N LEU A 39 18.18 -4.25 -33.38
CA LEU A 39 16.81 -4.49 -32.93
C LEU A 39 16.72 -4.59 -31.40
N SER A 40 17.78 -5.11 -30.75
CA SER A 40 17.90 -5.14 -29.29
C SER A 40 18.06 -3.74 -28.69
N ASP A 41 18.88 -2.88 -29.29
CA ASP A 41 19.01 -1.46 -28.88
C ASP A 41 17.68 -0.72 -29.07
N TYR A 42 17.00 -0.90 -30.21
CA TYR A 42 15.67 -0.33 -30.45
C TYR A 42 14.65 -0.78 -29.39
N ASN A 43 14.57 -2.09 -29.11
CA ASN A 43 13.65 -2.65 -28.13
C ASN A 43 13.97 -2.17 -26.71
N SER A 44 15.24 -2.03 -26.36
CA SER A 44 15.69 -1.54 -25.05
C SER A 44 15.31 -0.07 -24.86
N ARG A 45 15.57 0.81 -25.84
CA ARG A 45 15.15 2.22 -25.80
C ARG A 45 13.64 2.35 -25.74
N ARG A 46 12.92 1.59 -26.58
CA ARG A 46 11.45 1.58 -26.59
C ARG A 46 10.88 1.13 -25.24
N SER A 47 11.50 0.13 -24.61
CA SER A 47 11.11 -0.32 -23.27
C SER A 47 11.34 0.77 -22.23
N ALA A 48 12.48 1.46 -22.26
CA ALA A 48 12.78 2.56 -21.34
C ALA A 48 11.78 3.72 -21.50
N ASP A 49 11.42 4.08 -22.73
CA ASP A 49 10.41 5.11 -23.01
C ASP A 49 9.03 4.73 -22.46
N LEU A 50 8.62 3.46 -22.63
CA LEU A 50 7.36 2.94 -22.08
C LEU A 50 7.36 2.92 -20.55
N THR A 51 8.47 2.52 -19.93
CA THR A 51 8.64 2.55 -18.47
C THR A 51 8.55 3.99 -17.92
N ASN A 52 9.24 4.95 -18.52
CA ASN A 52 9.13 6.35 -18.13
C ASN A 52 7.69 6.90 -18.32
N ALA A 53 7.02 6.49 -19.40
CA ALA A 53 5.65 6.91 -19.68
C ALA A 53 4.64 6.35 -18.66
N ILE A 54 4.79 5.10 -18.23
CA ILE A 54 3.91 4.51 -17.22
C ILE A 54 4.17 5.10 -15.82
N GLU A 55 5.43 5.35 -15.46
CA GLU A 55 5.77 6.04 -14.21
C GLU A 55 5.16 7.44 -14.16
N THR A 56 5.25 8.20 -15.25
CA THR A 56 4.64 9.53 -15.35
C THR A 56 3.12 9.47 -15.20
N ALA A 57 2.45 8.52 -15.88
CA ALA A 57 1.01 8.36 -15.80
C ALA A 57 0.55 7.95 -14.39
N ASN A 58 1.27 7.04 -13.74
CA ASN A 58 1.00 6.61 -12.37
C ASN A 58 1.24 7.74 -11.36
N ALA A 59 2.31 8.53 -11.52
CA ALA A 59 2.58 9.69 -10.67
C ALA A 59 1.46 10.73 -10.79
N ALA A 60 0.96 10.98 -12.00
CA ALA A 60 -0.17 11.87 -12.22
C ALA A 60 -1.47 11.33 -11.60
N ALA A 61 -1.76 10.03 -11.75
CA ALA A 61 -2.91 9.39 -11.10
C ALA A 61 -2.83 9.47 -9.55
N LEU A 62 -1.64 9.24 -8.97
CA LEU A 62 -1.42 9.38 -7.54
C LEU A 62 -1.64 10.83 -7.06
N ASN A 63 -1.24 11.82 -7.88
CA ASN A 63 -1.48 13.22 -7.57
C ASN A 63 -2.98 13.56 -7.57
N VAL A 64 -3.79 12.96 -8.46
CA VAL A 64 -5.26 13.09 -8.41
C VAL A 64 -5.78 12.65 -7.04
N GLU A 65 -5.41 11.45 -6.58
CA GLU A 65 -5.87 10.91 -5.30
C GLU A 65 -5.37 11.72 -4.10
N ARG A 66 -4.13 12.20 -4.17
CA ARG A 66 -3.55 13.05 -3.13
C ARG A 66 -4.26 14.40 -3.03
N VAL A 67 -4.54 15.05 -4.15
CA VAL A 67 -5.32 16.30 -4.15
C VAL A 67 -6.74 16.03 -3.67
N ASN A 68 -7.40 14.95 -4.12
CA ASN A 68 -8.74 14.60 -3.66
C ASN A 68 -8.81 14.41 -2.13
N SER A 69 -7.83 13.70 -1.56
CA SER A 69 -7.71 13.48 -0.11
C SER A 69 -7.50 14.79 0.64
N LEU A 70 -6.62 15.66 0.15
CA LEU A 70 -6.38 16.98 0.76
C LEU A 70 -7.60 17.89 0.64
N VAL A 71 -8.32 17.86 -0.48
CA VAL A 71 -9.58 18.59 -0.68
C VAL A 71 -10.62 18.11 0.33
N TYR A 72 -10.70 16.80 0.61
CA TYR A 72 -11.58 16.27 1.66
C TYR A 72 -11.19 16.80 3.05
N ALA A 73 -9.90 16.80 3.39
CA ALA A 73 -9.40 17.37 4.64
C ALA A 73 -9.76 18.86 4.77
N VAL A 74 -9.54 19.67 3.73
CA VAL A 74 -9.95 21.09 3.70
C VAL A 74 -11.46 21.24 3.91
N VAL A 75 -12.28 20.38 3.33
CA VAL A 75 -13.75 20.42 3.51
C VAL A 75 -14.13 20.10 4.96
N MET A 76 -13.48 19.12 5.59
CA MET A 76 -13.72 18.78 6.99
C MET A 76 -13.31 19.93 7.93
N GLU A 77 -12.15 20.55 7.70
CA GLU A 77 -11.73 21.73 8.45
C GLU A 77 -12.66 22.93 8.19
N SER A 78 -13.14 23.11 6.95
CA SER A 78 -14.10 24.18 6.61
C SER A 78 -15.38 24.06 7.43
N ARG A 79 -15.90 22.83 7.62
CA ARG A 79 -17.05 22.57 8.51
C ARG A 79 -16.77 23.04 9.93
N GLY A 80 -15.59 22.74 10.46
CA GLY A 80 -15.16 23.25 11.77
C GLY A 80 -15.19 24.78 11.85
N VAL A 81 -14.77 25.48 10.79
CA VAL A 81 -14.78 26.95 10.72
C VAL A 81 -16.20 27.54 10.72
N TYR A 82 -17.13 27.04 9.91
CA TYR A 82 -18.48 27.63 9.81
C TYR A 82 -19.53 27.02 10.75
N MET A 83 -19.29 25.83 11.34
CA MET A 83 -20.21 25.22 12.31
C MET A 83 -19.92 25.66 13.75
N SER A 84 -18.69 26.09 14.04
CA SER A 84 -18.31 26.56 15.38
C SER A 84 -18.79 27.99 15.64
N THR A 85 -19.12 28.29 16.90
CA THR A 85 -19.50 29.64 17.37
C THR A 85 -18.37 30.31 18.16
N GLU A 86 -17.41 29.54 18.66
CA GLU A 86 -16.30 30.03 19.48
C GLU A 86 -15.09 30.49 18.64
N PRO A 87 -14.60 31.72 18.79
CA PRO A 87 -13.48 32.25 17.98
C PRO A 87 -12.18 31.43 18.07
N LYS A 88 -11.88 30.85 19.23
CA LYS A 88 -10.69 30.00 19.42
C LYS A 88 -10.79 28.70 18.61
N VAL A 89 -11.98 28.10 18.55
CA VAL A 89 -12.24 26.88 17.79
C VAL A 89 -12.21 27.17 16.29
N VAL A 90 -12.84 28.27 15.86
CA VAL A 90 -12.79 28.77 14.48
C VAL A 90 -11.35 28.99 14.01
N LYS A 91 -10.52 29.62 14.84
CA LYS A 91 -9.09 29.83 14.54
C LYS A 91 -8.32 28.52 14.38
N LYS A 92 -8.53 27.55 15.28
CA LYS A 92 -7.86 26.23 15.22
C LYS A 92 -8.16 25.49 13.91
N TYR A 93 -9.42 25.38 13.53
CA TYR A 93 -9.82 24.76 12.26
C TYR A 93 -9.34 25.59 11.06
N GLY A 94 -9.32 26.92 11.18
CA GLY A 94 -8.80 27.81 10.15
C GLY A 94 -7.31 27.62 9.86
N GLU A 95 -6.48 27.45 10.89
CA GLU A 95 -5.05 27.15 10.74
C GLU A 95 -4.82 25.79 10.07
N GLY A 96 -5.56 24.75 10.48
CA GLY A 96 -5.52 23.42 9.85
C GLY A 96 -5.91 23.47 8.37
N LEU A 97 -7.00 24.19 8.07
CA LEU A 97 -7.47 24.44 6.71
C LEU A 97 -6.41 25.09 5.83
N LEU A 98 -5.74 26.15 6.32
CA LEU A 98 -4.73 26.88 5.54
C LEU A 98 -3.51 26.02 5.24
N LYS A 99 -3.10 25.19 6.21
CA LYS A 99 -2.01 24.23 6.01
C LYS A 99 -2.34 23.20 4.92
N PHE A 100 -3.55 22.66 4.89
CA PHE A 100 -3.95 21.74 3.83
C PHE A 100 -4.04 22.44 2.46
N ASN A 101 -4.46 23.71 2.41
CA ASN A 101 -4.43 24.50 1.17
C ASN A 101 -3.01 24.63 0.61
N GLU A 102 -2.01 24.92 1.45
CA GLU A 102 -0.61 24.97 1.02
C GLU A 102 -0.13 23.63 0.45
N GLN A 103 -0.47 22.53 1.11
CA GLN A 103 -0.15 21.19 0.63
C GLN A 103 -0.79 20.87 -0.73
N ILE A 104 -2.03 21.32 -0.97
CA ILE A 104 -2.69 21.18 -2.28
C ILE A 104 -1.87 21.93 -3.35
N LEU A 105 -1.51 23.19 -3.09
CA LEU A 105 -0.76 24.00 -4.03
C LEU A 105 0.62 23.38 -4.34
N ASP A 106 1.30 22.83 -3.34
CA ASP A 106 2.59 22.15 -3.52
C ASP A 106 2.49 20.87 -4.35
N VAL A 107 1.40 20.11 -4.21
CA VAL A 107 1.14 18.94 -5.04
C VAL A 107 0.86 19.38 -6.48
N VAL A 108 -0.03 20.37 -6.68
CA VAL A 108 -0.37 20.88 -8.01
C VAL A 108 0.86 21.46 -8.72
N LYS A 109 1.70 22.23 -8.02
CA LYS A 109 2.94 22.80 -8.58
C LYS A 109 3.92 21.73 -9.05
N ARG A 110 4.10 20.65 -8.28
CA ARG A 110 4.96 19.53 -8.70
C ARG A 110 4.32 18.72 -9.82
N TRP A 111 3.00 18.53 -9.76
CA TRP A 111 2.27 17.83 -10.81
C TRP A 111 2.38 18.54 -12.16
N GLU A 112 2.32 19.87 -12.18
CA GLU A 112 2.49 20.68 -13.40
C GLU A 112 3.77 20.35 -14.19
N THR A 113 4.85 19.94 -13.50
CA THR A 113 6.13 19.59 -14.15
C THR A 113 6.09 18.29 -14.97
N ILE A 114 5.10 17.44 -14.73
CA ILE A 114 4.94 16.14 -15.40
C ILE A 114 3.70 16.08 -16.31
N VAL A 115 2.96 17.20 -16.43
CA VAL A 115 1.82 17.34 -17.32
C VAL A 115 2.30 17.33 -18.77
N LYS A 116 1.60 16.60 -19.62
CA LYS A 116 1.94 16.45 -21.04
C LYS A 116 1.09 17.42 -21.88
N ALA A 117 1.43 17.56 -23.15
CA ALA A 117 0.72 18.48 -24.04
C ALA A 117 -0.75 18.09 -24.26
N ASP A 118 -1.06 16.79 -24.17
CA ASP A 118 -2.39 16.22 -24.42
C ASP A 118 -3.36 16.37 -23.23
N ASP A 119 -2.87 16.66 -22.02
CA ASP A 119 -3.69 16.98 -20.84
C ASP A 119 -3.47 18.40 -20.28
N ALA A 120 -2.62 19.20 -20.92
CA ALA A 120 -2.30 20.57 -20.50
C ALA A 120 -3.55 21.48 -20.34
N GLU A 121 -4.49 21.42 -21.28
CA GLU A 121 -5.71 22.25 -21.23
C GLU A 121 -6.62 21.87 -20.06
N GLN A 122 -6.82 20.57 -19.87
CA GLN A 122 -7.65 20.05 -18.78
C GLN A 122 -6.98 20.30 -17.42
N PHE A 123 -5.67 20.14 -17.34
CA PHE A 123 -4.89 20.45 -16.14
C PHE A 123 -4.91 21.95 -15.82
N ALA A 124 -4.80 22.83 -16.82
CA ALA A 124 -4.89 24.27 -16.62
C ALA A 124 -6.27 24.67 -16.06
N THR A 125 -7.34 24.05 -16.55
CA THR A 125 -8.70 24.24 -16.04
C THR A 125 -8.81 23.80 -14.58
N PHE A 126 -8.29 22.61 -14.26
CA PHE A 126 -8.23 22.07 -12.91
C PHE A 126 -7.41 22.96 -11.96
N LYS A 127 -6.23 23.40 -12.39
CA LYS A 127 -5.34 24.29 -11.62
C LYS A 127 -6.04 25.60 -11.25
N LYS A 128 -6.67 26.24 -12.23
CA LYS A 128 -7.48 27.45 -11.99
C LYS A 128 -8.61 27.20 -10.98
N ARG A 129 -9.24 26.02 -11.01
CA ARG A 129 -10.29 25.65 -10.06
C ARG A 129 -9.75 25.36 -8.66
N ILE A 130 -8.55 24.80 -8.54
CA ILE A 130 -7.83 24.65 -7.27
C ILE A 130 -7.50 26.02 -6.68
N GLU A 131 -7.02 26.97 -7.49
CA GLU A 131 -6.74 28.34 -7.03
C GLU A 131 -8.02 29.01 -6.50
N GLN A 132 -9.13 28.91 -7.25
CA GLN A 132 -10.44 29.39 -6.79
C GLN A 132 -10.89 28.70 -5.49
N PHE A 133 -10.68 27.38 -5.39
CA PHE A 133 -10.99 26.62 -4.19
C PHE A 133 -10.18 27.14 -3.00
N VAL A 134 -8.87 27.29 -3.13
CA VAL A 134 -7.97 27.78 -2.07
C VAL A 134 -8.31 29.21 -1.65
N GLU A 135 -8.45 30.13 -2.59
CA GLU A 135 -8.76 31.54 -2.29
C GLU A 135 -10.11 31.70 -1.57
N PHE A 136 -11.12 30.93 -1.99
CA PHE A 136 -12.41 30.92 -1.31
C PHE A 136 -12.28 30.53 0.17
N ARG A 137 -11.42 29.53 0.49
CA ARG A 137 -11.24 29.05 1.86
C ARG A 137 -10.32 29.96 2.68
N LYS A 138 -9.38 30.66 2.05
CA LYS A 138 -8.64 31.74 2.72
C LYS A 138 -9.60 32.83 3.19
N GLU A 139 -10.52 33.26 2.34
CA GLU A 139 -11.52 34.27 2.71
C GLU A 139 -12.51 33.74 3.78
N LEU A 140 -12.87 32.45 3.73
CA LEU A 140 -13.66 31.81 4.79
C LEU A 140 -12.98 31.93 6.16
N VAL A 141 -11.69 31.58 6.24
CA VAL A 141 -10.91 31.67 7.48
C VAL A 141 -10.77 33.12 7.92
N ARG A 142 -10.45 34.03 7.00
CA ARG A 142 -10.32 35.47 7.30
C ARG A 142 -11.61 36.02 7.91
N ARG A 143 -12.77 35.78 7.28
CA ARG A 143 -14.08 36.24 7.81
C ARG A 143 -14.43 35.59 9.14
N GLY A 144 -14.21 34.28 9.28
CA GLY A 144 -14.49 33.55 10.52
C GLY A 144 -13.65 34.01 11.70
N VAL A 145 -12.37 34.34 11.48
CA VAL A 145 -11.41 34.70 12.53
C VAL A 145 -11.38 36.20 12.81
N GLU A 146 -11.37 37.06 11.78
CA GLU A 146 -11.20 38.51 11.93
C GLU A 146 -12.53 39.25 12.17
N ILE A 147 -13.65 38.76 11.62
CA ILE A 147 -14.96 39.40 11.74
C ILE A 147 -15.76 38.73 12.87
N ASN A 148 -16.27 37.52 12.61
CA ASN A 148 -16.93 36.64 13.57
C ASN A 148 -17.34 35.31 12.88
N ALA A 149 -17.73 34.33 13.70
CA ALA A 149 -18.19 33.03 13.23
C ALA A 149 -19.39 33.10 12.25
N ALA A 150 -20.30 34.05 12.44
CA ALA A 150 -21.47 34.21 11.56
C ALA A 150 -21.08 34.65 10.15
N ALA A 151 -20.12 35.58 10.02
CA ALA A 151 -19.55 36.01 8.74
C ALA A 151 -18.81 34.87 8.02
N GLY A 152 -18.13 34.01 8.79
CA GLY A 152 -17.56 32.76 8.27
C GLY A 152 -18.64 31.82 7.74
N ARG A 153 -19.75 31.64 8.47
CA ARG A 153 -20.87 30.79 8.04
C ARG A 153 -21.57 31.28 6.79
N GLU A 154 -21.87 32.57 6.71
CA GLU A 154 -22.48 33.18 5.51
C GLU A 154 -21.64 32.93 4.25
N TRP A 155 -20.31 33.04 4.38
CA TRP A 155 -19.40 32.79 3.27
C TRP A 155 -19.20 31.29 3.00
N GLY A 156 -19.16 30.43 4.03
CA GLY A 156 -18.81 29.02 3.90
C GLY A 156 -19.98 28.09 3.56
N ASP A 157 -21.18 28.37 4.07
CA ASP A 157 -22.36 27.51 3.93
C ASP A 157 -23.35 28.07 2.91
N ASN A 158 -22.92 28.10 1.64
CA ASN A 158 -23.76 28.54 0.52
C ASN A 158 -23.60 27.64 -0.71
N ASP A 159 -24.52 27.81 -1.67
CA ASP A 159 -24.55 27.01 -2.89
C ASP A 159 -23.38 27.27 -3.82
N ALA A 160 -22.82 28.50 -3.81
CA ALA A 160 -21.62 28.81 -4.60
C ALA A 160 -20.43 27.95 -4.15
N ASN A 161 -20.25 27.75 -2.84
CA ASN A 161 -19.24 26.86 -2.29
C ASN A 161 -19.45 25.40 -2.73
N ARG A 162 -20.69 24.92 -2.64
CA ARG A 162 -21.08 23.57 -3.09
C ARG A 162 -20.82 23.38 -4.58
N ALA A 163 -21.10 24.39 -5.40
CA ALA A 163 -20.87 24.37 -6.84
C ALA A 163 -19.39 24.27 -7.19
N VAL A 164 -18.51 25.08 -6.56
CA VAL A 164 -17.05 25.01 -6.77
C VAL A 164 -16.52 23.63 -6.39
N ARG A 165 -16.99 23.05 -5.28
CA ARG A 165 -16.60 21.70 -4.85
C ARG A 165 -17.03 20.62 -5.83
N SER A 166 -18.28 20.68 -6.31
CA SER A 166 -18.83 19.74 -7.29
C SER A 166 -18.07 19.82 -8.61
N ALA A 167 -17.80 21.03 -9.08
CA ALA A 167 -17.01 21.27 -10.27
C ALA A 167 -15.57 20.75 -10.13
N LEU A 168 -14.94 20.93 -8.97
CA LEU A 168 -13.59 20.39 -8.70
C LEU A 168 -13.57 18.85 -8.67
N ASN A 169 -14.62 18.22 -8.12
CA ASN A 169 -14.77 16.76 -8.18
C ASN A 169 -14.84 16.25 -9.62
N LYS A 170 -15.62 16.93 -10.47
CA LYS A 170 -15.72 16.56 -11.89
C LYS A 170 -14.37 16.67 -12.60
N ASP A 171 -13.58 17.70 -12.32
CA ASP A 171 -12.24 17.86 -12.91
C ASP A 171 -11.30 16.75 -12.45
N LEU A 172 -11.29 16.43 -11.14
CA LEU A 172 -10.48 15.33 -10.59
C LEU A 172 -10.88 13.97 -11.18
N GLU A 173 -12.19 13.69 -11.30
CA GLU A 173 -12.69 12.46 -11.92
C GLU A 173 -12.31 12.37 -13.40
N ALA A 174 -12.40 13.48 -14.13
CA ALA A 174 -12.05 13.51 -15.54
C ALA A 174 -10.55 13.31 -15.76
N LEU A 175 -9.69 13.94 -14.95
CA LEU A 175 -8.25 13.69 -14.95
C LEU A 175 -7.92 12.24 -14.56
N SER A 176 -8.58 11.70 -13.52
CA SER A 176 -8.41 10.29 -13.11
C SER A 176 -8.66 9.33 -14.27
N LYS A 177 -9.76 9.54 -15.02
CA LYS A 177 -10.08 8.73 -16.21
C LYS A 177 -9.03 8.83 -17.30
N VAL A 178 -8.53 10.04 -17.59
CA VAL A 178 -7.47 10.25 -18.60
C VAL A 178 -6.19 9.50 -18.22
N TYR A 179 -5.72 9.64 -16.97
CA TYR A 179 -4.49 8.97 -16.55
C TYR A 179 -4.66 7.45 -16.43
N ALA A 180 -5.82 6.96 -15.98
CA ALA A 180 -6.11 5.53 -15.92
C ALA A 180 -6.15 4.89 -17.33
N GLU A 181 -6.78 5.54 -18.29
CA GLU A 181 -6.84 5.05 -19.66
C GLU A 181 -5.47 5.09 -20.34
N ARG A 182 -4.70 6.16 -20.12
CA ARG A 182 -3.32 6.26 -20.60
C ARG A 182 -2.43 5.15 -20.02
N ALA A 183 -2.54 4.88 -18.72
CA ALA A 183 -1.81 3.78 -18.08
C ALA A 183 -2.15 2.42 -18.69
N ARG A 184 -3.44 2.17 -18.99
CA ARG A 184 -3.87 0.94 -19.69
C ARG A 184 -3.31 0.83 -21.10
N GLN A 185 -3.37 1.91 -21.89
CA GLN A 185 -2.83 1.92 -23.25
C GLN A 185 -1.31 1.66 -23.26
N ILE A 186 -0.57 2.26 -22.32
CA ILE A 186 0.88 2.04 -22.19
C ILE A 186 1.17 0.60 -21.72
N ALA A 187 0.36 0.04 -20.81
CA ALA A 187 0.50 -1.35 -20.38
C ALA A 187 0.31 -2.33 -21.55
N GLN A 188 -0.70 -2.11 -22.41
CA GLN A 188 -0.90 -2.91 -23.63
C GLN A 188 0.30 -2.79 -24.60
N GLN A 189 0.87 -1.59 -24.76
CA GLN A 189 2.08 -1.40 -25.57
C GLN A 189 3.31 -2.10 -24.98
N THR A 190 3.41 -2.17 -23.65
CA THR A 190 4.48 -2.87 -22.94
C THR A 190 4.38 -4.38 -23.15
N GLU A 191 3.17 -4.93 -23.12
CA GLU A 191 2.92 -6.35 -23.42
C GLU A 191 3.32 -6.72 -24.86
N ALA A 192 2.97 -5.87 -25.84
CA ALA A 192 3.43 -6.03 -27.21
C ALA A 192 4.97 -5.97 -27.33
N ASN A 193 5.63 -5.12 -26.54
CA ASN A 193 7.08 -5.00 -26.50
C ASN A 193 7.76 -6.25 -25.87
N HIS A 194 7.13 -6.91 -24.89
CA HIS A 194 7.60 -8.19 -24.36
C HIS A 194 7.58 -9.30 -25.41
N GLY A 195 6.60 -9.31 -26.31
CA GLY A 195 6.57 -10.21 -27.46
C GLY A 195 7.80 -10.06 -28.36
N LEU A 196 8.27 -8.82 -28.58
CA LEU A 196 9.48 -8.54 -29.36
C LEU A 196 10.75 -9.07 -28.66
N SER A 197 10.85 -8.94 -27.33
CA SER A 197 11.94 -9.53 -26.53
C SER A 197 12.00 -11.05 -26.66
N PHE A 198 10.85 -11.73 -26.69
CA PHE A 198 10.79 -13.18 -26.91
C PHE A 198 11.28 -13.56 -28.31
N VAL A 199 10.87 -12.83 -29.35
CA VAL A 199 11.36 -13.05 -30.73
C VAL A 199 12.87 -12.85 -30.83
N LEU A 200 13.43 -11.82 -30.18
CA LEU A 200 14.88 -11.60 -30.11
C LEU A 200 15.63 -12.76 -29.45
N THR A 201 15.05 -13.34 -28.39
CA THR A 201 15.63 -14.52 -27.70
C THR A 201 15.64 -15.74 -28.62
N CYS A 202 14.54 -15.98 -29.33
CA CYS A 202 14.45 -17.05 -30.35
C CYS A 202 15.46 -16.85 -31.50
N LEU A 203 15.60 -15.62 -32.00
CA LEU A 203 16.59 -15.28 -33.03
C LEU A 203 18.03 -15.48 -32.56
N GLY A 204 18.33 -15.16 -31.29
CA GLY A 204 19.61 -15.48 -30.67
C GLY A 204 19.89 -16.99 -30.63
N GLY A 205 18.87 -17.80 -30.31
CA GLY A 205 18.96 -19.26 -30.37
C GLY A 205 19.22 -19.80 -31.78
N VAL A 206 18.56 -19.24 -32.80
CA VAL A 206 18.80 -19.60 -34.22
C VAL A 206 20.20 -19.20 -34.66
N ALA A 207 20.68 -18.02 -34.27
CA ALA A 207 22.05 -17.57 -34.56
C ALA A 207 23.09 -18.53 -33.96
N LEU A 208 22.87 -18.99 -32.72
CA LEU A 208 23.73 -19.98 -32.06
C LEU A 208 23.71 -21.33 -32.80
N ALA A 209 22.54 -21.80 -33.22
CA ALA A 209 22.43 -23.02 -34.01
C ALA A 209 23.17 -22.93 -35.35
N LEU A 210 23.13 -21.78 -36.03
CA LEU A 210 23.87 -21.54 -37.27
C LEU A 210 25.40 -21.56 -37.06
N VAL A 211 25.89 -21.06 -35.93
CA VAL A 211 27.31 -21.17 -35.56
C VAL A 211 27.72 -22.63 -35.40
N VAL A 212 26.93 -23.43 -34.69
CA VAL A 212 27.19 -24.86 -34.50
C VAL A 212 27.19 -25.60 -35.85
N ILE A 213 26.23 -25.30 -36.73
CA ILE A 213 26.18 -25.87 -38.08
C ILE A 213 27.41 -25.46 -38.89
N GLY A 214 27.83 -24.20 -38.83
CA GLY A 214 29.03 -23.68 -39.48
C GLY A 214 30.31 -24.42 -39.03
N ILE A 215 30.46 -24.64 -37.73
CA ILE A 215 31.58 -25.41 -37.15
C ILE A 215 31.59 -26.85 -37.70
N VAL A 216 30.43 -27.51 -37.75
CA VAL A 216 30.33 -28.89 -38.27
C VAL A 216 30.65 -28.96 -39.76
N ILE A 217 30.23 -27.97 -40.55
CA ILE A 217 30.56 -27.88 -41.99
C ILE A 217 32.06 -27.69 -42.18
N ILE A 218 32.69 -26.77 -41.46
CA ILE A 218 34.15 -26.53 -41.53
C ILE A 218 34.92 -27.81 -41.15
N ALA A 219 34.52 -28.47 -40.07
CA ALA A 219 35.16 -29.71 -39.60
C ALA A 219 35.08 -30.84 -40.63
N ARG A 220 33.92 -31.03 -41.28
CA ARG A 220 33.72 -32.13 -42.26
C ARG A 220 34.21 -31.82 -43.67
N SER A 221 34.13 -30.57 -44.12
CA SER A 221 34.41 -30.20 -45.52
C SER A 221 35.84 -29.69 -45.74
N ILE A 222 36.53 -29.26 -44.68
CA ILE A 222 37.88 -28.68 -44.74
C ILE A 222 38.86 -29.51 -43.91
N ALA A 223 38.61 -29.64 -42.60
CA ALA A 223 39.58 -30.23 -41.68
C ALA A 223 39.81 -31.73 -41.93
N ARG A 224 38.75 -32.51 -42.16
CA ARG A 224 38.86 -33.97 -42.45
C ARG A 224 39.57 -34.27 -43.79
N PRO A 225 39.23 -33.64 -44.93
CA PRO A 225 39.95 -33.86 -46.19
C PRO A 225 41.41 -33.41 -46.15
N LEU A 226 41.74 -32.31 -45.46
CA LEU A 226 43.13 -31.89 -45.25
C LEU A 226 43.91 -32.91 -44.43
N ALA A 227 43.31 -33.46 -43.37
CA ALA A 227 43.93 -34.52 -42.57
C ALA A 227 44.17 -35.79 -43.41
N ALA A 228 43.23 -36.16 -44.28
CA ALA A 228 43.37 -37.31 -45.18
C ALA A 228 44.48 -37.11 -46.22
N ILE A 229 44.57 -35.94 -46.86
CA ILE A 229 45.67 -35.62 -47.80
C ILE A 229 47.01 -35.61 -47.06
N THR A 230 47.06 -35.07 -45.84
CA THR A 230 48.28 -35.06 -45.01
C THR A 230 48.74 -36.47 -44.66
N ALA A 231 47.80 -37.39 -44.36
CA ALA A 231 48.11 -38.79 -44.10
C ALA A 231 48.62 -39.51 -45.36
N THR A 232 48.06 -39.23 -46.53
CA THR A 232 48.51 -39.79 -47.81
C THR A 232 49.90 -39.27 -48.21
N ILE A 233 50.19 -37.98 -48.00
CA ILE A 233 51.54 -37.42 -48.18
C ILE A 233 52.56 -38.18 -47.33
N LYS A 234 52.21 -38.52 -46.09
CA LYS A 234 53.07 -39.31 -45.21
C LYS A 234 53.29 -40.74 -45.72
N GLN A 235 52.24 -41.41 -46.22
CA GLN A 235 52.36 -42.75 -46.81
C GLN A 235 53.25 -42.77 -48.07
N VAL A 236 53.13 -41.75 -48.93
CA VAL A 236 54.00 -41.58 -50.11
C VAL A 236 55.44 -41.28 -49.70
N ALA A 237 55.64 -40.50 -48.63
CA ALA A 237 56.97 -40.22 -48.07
C ALA A 237 57.63 -41.45 -47.40
N ASP A 238 56.83 -42.35 -46.81
CA ASP A 238 57.28 -43.59 -46.15
C ASP A 238 57.56 -44.74 -47.15
N GLY A 239 57.46 -44.48 -48.46
CA GLY A 239 57.88 -45.42 -49.51
C GLY A 239 56.81 -46.42 -49.96
N ALA A 240 55.54 -46.19 -49.63
CA ALA A 240 54.45 -47.00 -50.17
C ALA A 240 54.25 -46.69 -51.66
N GLU A 241 54.44 -47.70 -52.50
CA GLU A 241 54.13 -47.64 -53.93
C GLU A 241 52.63 -47.89 -54.14
N ASP A 242 52.05 -47.23 -55.14
CA ASP A 242 50.62 -47.37 -55.54
C ASP A 242 49.58 -46.79 -54.56
N VAL A 243 49.94 -45.73 -53.82
CA VAL A 243 49.00 -45.01 -52.94
C VAL A 243 48.07 -44.12 -53.77
N VAL A 244 46.77 -44.40 -53.73
CA VAL A 244 45.73 -43.58 -54.37
C VAL A 244 45.55 -42.29 -53.57
N VAL A 245 45.83 -41.13 -54.17
CA VAL A 245 45.61 -39.82 -53.54
C VAL A 245 44.10 -39.53 -53.45
N PRO A 246 43.49 -39.52 -52.24
CA PRO A 246 42.08 -39.26 -52.09
C PRO A 246 41.74 -37.81 -52.47
N HIS A 247 40.50 -37.57 -52.90
CA HIS A 247 39.96 -36.24 -53.19
C HIS A 247 40.54 -35.49 -54.42
N SER A 248 41.28 -36.17 -55.30
CA SER A 248 41.82 -35.62 -56.56
C SER A 248 40.75 -35.11 -57.56
N ASN A 249 39.55 -35.70 -57.50
CA ASN A 249 38.40 -35.32 -58.34
C ASN A 249 37.65 -34.06 -57.87
N ARG A 250 38.10 -33.40 -56.79
CA ARG A 250 37.48 -32.16 -56.33
C ARG A 250 37.90 -30.96 -57.18
N ALA A 251 36.98 -30.05 -57.45
CA ALA A 251 37.25 -28.84 -58.25
C ALA A 251 37.77 -27.65 -57.43
N ASP A 252 37.92 -27.79 -56.10
CA ASP A 252 38.36 -26.74 -55.18
C ASP A 252 39.87 -26.81 -54.85
N GLU A 253 40.35 -25.92 -53.99
CA GLU A 253 41.77 -25.78 -53.60
C GLU A 253 42.33 -27.07 -52.98
N ILE A 254 41.48 -27.84 -52.31
CA ILE A 254 41.82 -29.15 -51.73
C ILE A 254 42.06 -30.19 -52.84
N GLY A 255 41.24 -30.16 -53.90
CA GLY A 255 41.48 -30.98 -55.09
C GLY A 255 42.71 -30.54 -55.90
N ALA A 256 43.00 -29.24 -55.96
CA ALA A 256 44.22 -28.72 -56.58
C ALA A 256 45.48 -29.19 -55.82
N LEU A 257 45.44 -29.19 -54.49
CA LEU A 257 46.50 -29.74 -53.64
C LEU A 257 46.64 -31.26 -53.84
N ALA A 258 45.54 -32.01 -53.88
CA ALA A 258 45.57 -33.45 -54.15
C ALA A 258 46.16 -33.80 -55.53
N ARG A 259 45.85 -33.02 -56.58
CA ARG A 259 46.46 -33.19 -57.92
C ARG A 259 47.95 -32.82 -57.94
N ALA A 260 48.37 -31.79 -57.21
CA ALA A 260 49.78 -31.44 -57.08
C ALA A 260 50.61 -32.56 -56.42
N ILE A 261 50.01 -33.28 -55.45
CA ILE A 261 50.63 -34.46 -54.83
C ILE A 261 50.68 -35.66 -55.79
N GLN A 262 49.70 -35.82 -56.68
CA GLN A 262 49.72 -36.85 -57.73
C GLN A 262 50.86 -36.61 -58.74
N VAL A 263 51.14 -35.36 -59.11
CA VAL A 263 52.29 -34.98 -59.95
C VAL A 263 53.62 -35.16 -59.20
N PHE A 264 53.64 -34.92 -57.89
CA PHE A 264 54.80 -35.17 -57.03
C PHE A 264 55.12 -36.68 -56.90
N GLN A 265 54.10 -37.54 -56.87
CA GLN A 265 54.23 -39.01 -56.89
C GLN A 265 54.86 -39.51 -58.21
N GLU A 266 54.43 -38.96 -59.36
CA GLU A 266 55.02 -39.26 -60.68
C GLU A 266 56.49 -38.79 -60.79
N ALA A 267 56.87 -37.71 -60.10
CA ALA A 267 58.24 -37.21 -60.04
C ALA A 267 59.17 -38.06 -59.13
N MET A 268 58.65 -38.60 -58.02
CA MET A 268 59.41 -39.43 -57.07
C MET A 268 59.75 -40.81 -57.62
N CYS A 269 58.92 -41.37 -58.52
CA CYS A 269 59.16 -42.68 -59.15
C CYS A 269 60.37 -42.67 -60.12
N ARG A 270 60.83 -41.49 -60.55
CA ARG A 270 61.92 -41.34 -61.54
C ARG A 270 63.30 -41.06 -60.92
N ASN A 271 63.43 -40.96 -59.60
CA ASN A 271 64.68 -40.55 -58.93
C ASN A 271 65.13 -41.54 -57.84
N ARG A 272 65.11 -42.83 -58.18
CA ARG A 272 65.53 -43.95 -57.33
C ARG A 272 66.76 -44.64 -57.93
N ASN A 273 67.82 -43.88 -58.14
CA ASN A 273 69.17 -44.38 -58.41
C ASN A 273 70.22 -43.31 -58.02
N LEU A 274 70.45 -43.15 -56.72
CA LEU A 274 71.77 -42.88 -56.17
C LEU A 274 71.76 -43.20 -54.68
N ALA A 275 72.57 -44.17 -54.30
CA ALA A 275 72.63 -44.72 -52.96
C ALA A 275 73.38 -43.80 -51.98
N SER A 276 72.87 -43.81 -50.75
CA SER A 276 73.60 -43.69 -49.49
C SER A 276 74.20 -42.33 -49.12
N GLN A 277 73.58 -41.67 -48.14
CA GLN A 277 74.32 -41.20 -46.97
C GLN A 277 73.43 -41.07 -45.73
N VAL A 278 73.83 -41.84 -44.72
CA VAL A 278 73.30 -41.90 -43.36
C VAL A 278 73.64 -40.62 -42.58
N SER A 279 72.76 -40.27 -41.64
CA SER A 279 73.03 -39.50 -40.39
C SER A 279 72.61 -38.03 -40.32
N GLN A 280 71.30 -37.73 -40.29
CA GLN A 280 70.75 -36.55 -39.57
C GLN A 280 69.28 -36.78 -39.08
N ASP A 281 69.01 -37.76 -38.21
CA ASP A 281 67.67 -37.91 -37.58
C ASP A 281 67.71 -38.13 -36.05
N SER A 282 68.77 -37.65 -35.39
CA SER A 282 68.80 -37.61 -33.92
C SER A 282 68.25 -36.28 -33.38
N ALA A 283 68.59 -35.14 -34.00
CA ALA A 283 68.18 -33.82 -33.51
C ALA A 283 66.67 -33.55 -33.68
N ALA A 284 66.07 -33.91 -34.82
CA ALA A 284 64.64 -33.69 -35.09
C ALA A 284 63.71 -34.60 -34.24
N ARG A 285 64.17 -35.81 -33.89
CA ARG A 285 63.44 -36.70 -32.97
C ARG A 285 63.52 -36.20 -31.53
N GLU A 286 64.66 -35.67 -31.12
CA GLU A 286 64.86 -35.14 -29.78
C GLU A 286 64.12 -33.81 -29.58
N GLU A 287 64.08 -32.95 -30.58
CA GLU A 287 63.29 -31.71 -30.57
C GLU A 287 61.78 -31.97 -30.53
N ARG A 288 61.28 -32.97 -31.29
CA ARG A 288 59.89 -33.44 -31.15
C ARG A 288 59.59 -34.04 -29.79
N ALA A 289 60.50 -34.86 -29.24
CA ALA A 289 60.31 -35.45 -27.92
C ALA A 289 60.25 -34.37 -26.83
N ARG A 290 61.14 -33.36 -26.88
CA ARG A 290 61.13 -32.21 -25.96
C ARG A 290 59.89 -31.33 -26.12
N HIS A 291 59.40 -31.13 -27.34
CA HIS A 291 58.16 -30.38 -27.58
C HIS A 291 56.94 -31.13 -27.03
N ILE A 292 56.87 -32.45 -27.23
CA ILE A 292 55.79 -33.28 -26.66
C ILE A 292 55.87 -33.28 -25.13
N GLU A 293 57.04 -33.46 -24.52
CA GLU A 293 57.21 -33.38 -23.06
C GLU A 293 56.76 -32.02 -22.51
N ARG A 294 57.13 -30.90 -23.15
CA ARG A 294 56.67 -29.56 -22.76
C ARG A 294 55.16 -29.40 -22.89
N SER A 295 54.56 -29.84 -23.99
CA SER A 295 53.11 -29.75 -24.19
C SER A 295 52.32 -30.63 -23.21
N VAL A 296 52.86 -31.81 -22.87
CA VAL A 296 52.30 -32.74 -21.87
C VAL A 296 52.38 -32.11 -20.48
N GLU A 297 53.50 -31.47 -20.12
CA GLU A 297 53.65 -30.79 -18.83
C GLU A 297 52.75 -29.54 -18.71
N GLN A 298 52.68 -28.71 -19.76
CA GLN A 298 51.74 -27.58 -19.80
C GLN A 298 50.28 -28.03 -19.70
N PHE A 299 49.93 -29.13 -20.35
CA PHE A 299 48.59 -29.72 -20.23
C PHE A 299 48.32 -30.23 -18.81
N ARG A 300 49.31 -30.87 -18.16
CA ARG A 300 49.24 -31.32 -16.76
C ARG A 300 48.97 -30.17 -15.81
N GLU A 301 49.72 -29.08 -15.94
CA GLU A 301 49.54 -27.88 -15.12
C GLU A 301 48.18 -27.21 -15.36
N ALA A 302 47.76 -27.06 -16.63
CA ALA A 302 46.49 -26.45 -16.99
C ALA A 302 45.30 -27.25 -16.44
N ILE A 303 45.28 -28.57 -16.61
CA ILE A 303 44.24 -29.43 -16.05
C ILE A 303 44.29 -29.40 -14.52
N GLY A 304 45.48 -29.50 -13.91
CA GLY A 304 45.62 -29.42 -12.45
C GLY A 304 45.12 -28.09 -11.86
N ALA A 305 45.28 -26.98 -12.59
CA ALA A 305 44.71 -25.68 -12.20
C ALA A 305 43.16 -25.67 -12.31
N ILE A 306 42.60 -26.21 -13.40
CA ILE A 306 41.14 -26.32 -13.58
C ILE A 306 40.51 -27.20 -12.50
N MET A 307 41.14 -28.34 -12.16
CA MET A 307 40.65 -29.26 -11.13
C MET A 307 40.63 -28.62 -9.74
N ARG A 308 41.69 -27.88 -9.39
CA ARG A 308 41.74 -27.11 -8.14
C ARG A 308 40.64 -26.05 -8.10
N GLY A 309 40.50 -25.25 -9.16
CA GLY A 309 39.44 -24.25 -9.25
C GLY A 309 38.02 -24.86 -9.17
N LEU A 310 37.82 -26.05 -9.74
CA LEU A 310 36.54 -26.77 -9.65
C LEU A 310 36.26 -27.24 -8.21
N SER A 311 37.27 -27.76 -7.52
CA SER A 311 37.17 -28.20 -6.12
C SER A 311 36.91 -27.02 -5.18
N ASP A 312 37.60 -25.90 -5.39
CA ASP A 312 37.41 -24.66 -4.63
C ASP A 312 35.98 -24.13 -4.81
N ASN A 313 35.49 -24.05 -6.05
CA ASN A 313 34.11 -23.64 -6.34
C ASN A 313 33.08 -24.58 -5.70
N ALA A 314 33.31 -25.90 -5.75
CA ALA A 314 32.44 -26.86 -5.08
C ALA A 314 32.44 -26.70 -3.56
N SER A 315 33.59 -26.38 -2.96
CA SER A 315 33.70 -26.08 -1.52
C SER A 315 32.90 -24.84 -1.15
N VAL A 316 33.03 -23.75 -1.92
CA VAL A 316 32.26 -22.51 -1.72
C VAL A 316 30.76 -22.77 -1.87
N MET A 317 30.34 -23.56 -2.86
CA MET A 317 28.94 -23.95 -3.02
C MET A 317 28.41 -24.72 -1.81
N ARG A 318 29.22 -25.65 -1.25
CA ARG A 318 28.87 -26.43 -0.06
C ARG A 318 28.68 -25.53 1.17
N GLU A 319 29.63 -24.64 1.42
CA GLU A 319 29.57 -23.67 2.53
C GLU A 319 28.37 -22.73 2.39
N THR A 320 28.10 -22.27 1.17
CA THR A 320 26.93 -21.44 0.87
C THR A 320 25.63 -22.19 1.15
N ALA A 321 25.50 -23.43 0.68
CA ALA A 321 24.33 -24.26 0.94
C ALA A 321 24.11 -24.51 2.44
N GLN A 322 25.16 -24.84 3.19
CA GLN A 322 25.08 -25.00 4.65
C GLN A 322 24.67 -23.71 5.36
N THR A 323 25.16 -22.56 4.89
CA THR A 323 24.76 -21.26 5.41
C THR A 323 23.28 -20.99 5.14
N ILE A 324 22.79 -21.30 3.93
CA ILE A 324 21.36 -21.19 3.59
C ILE A 324 20.54 -22.07 4.52
N THR A 325 20.90 -23.35 4.71
CA THR A 325 20.17 -24.26 5.63
C THR A 325 20.11 -23.73 7.06
N ARG A 326 21.18 -23.10 7.56
CA ARG A 326 21.17 -22.48 8.90
C ARG A 326 20.23 -21.28 8.95
N VAL A 327 20.23 -20.44 7.93
CA VAL A 327 19.38 -19.25 7.84
C VAL A 327 17.91 -19.63 7.66
N THR A 328 17.58 -20.64 6.85
CA THR A 328 16.23 -21.17 6.68
C THR A 328 15.70 -21.77 7.97
N ALA A 329 16.53 -22.49 8.73
CA ALA A 329 16.15 -23.02 10.05
C ALA A 329 15.80 -21.91 11.05
N ASP A 330 16.62 -20.84 11.14
CA ASP A 330 16.34 -19.67 11.99
C ASP A 330 15.06 -18.95 11.52
N ALA A 331 14.89 -18.75 10.21
CA ALA A 331 13.71 -18.13 9.64
C ALA A 331 12.44 -18.93 9.93
N ASN A 332 12.48 -20.26 9.85
CA ASN A 332 11.34 -21.12 10.17
C ASN A 332 10.97 -21.06 11.67
N SER A 333 11.98 -20.98 12.55
CA SER A 333 11.75 -20.79 14.00
C SER A 333 11.04 -19.46 14.27
N ARG A 334 11.53 -18.37 13.68
CA ARG A 334 10.91 -17.03 13.79
C ARG A 334 9.51 -16.98 13.21
N ALA A 335 9.27 -17.64 12.08
CA ALA A 335 7.95 -17.77 11.48
C ALA A 335 6.98 -18.51 12.42
N GLY A 336 7.45 -19.55 13.12
CA GLY A 336 6.69 -20.24 14.17
C GLY A 336 6.32 -19.31 15.34
N THR A 337 7.27 -18.52 15.84
CA THR A 337 6.99 -17.52 16.89
C THR A 337 5.99 -16.46 16.42
N ALA A 338 6.13 -15.97 15.19
CA ALA A 338 5.21 -15.01 14.59
C ALA A 338 3.79 -15.59 14.45
N ALA A 339 3.67 -16.87 14.06
CA ALA A 339 2.38 -17.56 13.95
C ALA A 339 1.66 -17.59 15.31
N ASN A 340 2.37 -17.99 16.37
CA ASN A 340 1.81 -18.02 17.72
C ASN A 340 1.39 -16.63 18.21
N ALA A 341 2.22 -15.61 17.99
CA ALA A 341 1.90 -14.23 18.36
C ALA A 341 0.66 -13.72 17.60
N THR A 342 0.54 -14.06 16.32
CA THR A 342 -0.61 -13.67 15.48
C THR A 342 -1.88 -14.38 15.93
N ALA A 343 -1.80 -15.67 16.28
CA ALA A 343 -2.94 -16.41 16.82
C ALA A 343 -3.43 -15.82 18.16
N GLN A 344 -2.51 -15.45 19.05
CA GLN A 344 -2.86 -14.77 20.30
C GLN A 344 -3.47 -13.39 20.05
N ALA A 345 -2.94 -12.62 19.09
CA ALA A 345 -3.52 -11.35 18.68
C ALA A 345 -4.94 -11.52 18.14
N ALA A 346 -5.20 -12.58 17.36
CA ALA A 346 -6.54 -12.88 16.86
C ALA A 346 -7.54 -13.14 17.98
N HIS A 347 -7.15 -13.94 19.00
CA HIS A 347 -7.96 -14.15 20.19
C HIS A 347 -8.28 -12.85 20.95
N ASN A 348 -7.27 -11.99 21.14
CA ASN A 348 -7.46 -10.72 21.82
C ASN A 348 -8.42 -9.80 21.06
N VAL A 349 -8.31 -9.74 19.72
CA VAL A 349 -9.21 -8.93 18.89
C VAL A 349 -10.65 -9.44 18.97
N THR A 350 -10.87 -10.75 18.94
CA THR A 350 -12.22 -11.34 19.13
C THR A 350 -12.79 -11.00 20.51
N ALA A 351 -11.96 -11.01 21.56
CA ALA A 351 -12.39 -10.61 22.90
C ALA A 351 -12.79 -9.12 22.96
N VAL A 352 -12.02 -8.24 22.30
CA VAL A 352 -12.36 -6.81 22.20
C VAL A 352 -13.66 -6.61 21.42
N ALA A 353 -13.88 -7.35 20.33
CA ALA A 353 -15.12 -7.28 19.57
C ALA A 353 -16.33 -7.66 20.42
N GLY A 354 -16.25 -8.78 21.16
CA GLY A 354 -17.31 -9.20 22.09
C GLY A 354 -17.58 -8.17 23.19
N ALA A 355 -16.53 -7.61 23.79
CA ALA A 355 -16.68 -6.55 24.80
C ALA A 355 -17.32 -5.28 24.23
N ALA A 356 -17.02 -4.92 22.97
CA ALA A 356 -17.65 -3.78 22.30
C ALA A 356 -19.14 -4.04 22.01
N GLU A 357 -19.52 -5.26 21.65
CA GLU A 357 -20.94 -5.63 21.49
C GLU A 357 -21.71 -5.54 22.82
N GLU A 358 -21.15 -6.06 23.92
CA GLU A 358 -21.75 -5.93 25.25
C GLU A 358 -21.88 -4.47 25.71
N LEU A 359 -20.84 -3.66 25.48
CA LEU A 359 -20.88 -2.22 25.75
C LEU A 359 -21.95 -1.52 24.90
N SER A 360 -22.10 -1.88 23.63
CA SER A 360 -23.12 -1.30 22.76
C SER A 360 -24.53 -1.58 23.30
N ALA A 361 -24.78 -2.81 23.76
CA ALA A 361 -26.05 -3.16 24.39
C ALA A 361 -26.28 -2.35 25.68
N SER A 362 -25.25 -2.19 26.51
CA SER A 362 -25.32 -1.39 27.73
C SER A 362 -25.61 0.10 27.45
N VAL A 363 -24.96 0.68 26.46
CA VAL A 363 -25.16 2.09 26.06
C VAL A 363 -26.59 2.32 25.54
N VAL A 364 -27.15 1.39 24.76
CA VAL A 364 -28.54 1.47 24.30
C VAL A 364 -29.52 1.47 25.48
N GLU A 365 -29.30 0.61 26.47
CA GLU A 365 -30.13 0.53 27.66
C GLU A 365 -29.99 1.77 28.55
N ILE A 366 -28.79 2.29 28.75
CA ILE A 366 -28.56 3.56 29.45
C ILE A 366 -29.29 4.70 28.72
N GLY A 367 -29.18 4.76 27.38
CA GLY A 367 -29.91 5.75 26.58
C GLY A 367 -31.43 5.66 26.74
N ARG A 368 -31.98 4.44 26.88
CA ARG A 368 -33.40 4.23 27.18
C ARG A 368 -33.77 4.78 28.57
N GLN A 369 -32.96 4.49 29.59
CA GLN A 369 -33.18 4.97 30.96
C GLN A 369 -33.06 6.49 31.10
N VAL A 370 -32.13 7.12 30.38
CA VAL A 370 -31.98 8.58 30.33
C VAL A 370 -33.20 9.24 29.70
N ARG A 371 -33.72 8.72 28.58
CA ARG A 371 -34.96 9.22 27.97
C ARG A 371 -36.17 9.07 28.90
N GLN A 372 -36.27 7.96 29.62
CA GLN A 372 -37.33 7.76 30.62
C GLN A 372 -37.23 8.76 31.77
N SER A 373 -36.01 9.04 32.24
CA SER A 373 -35.75 10.02 33.29
C SER A 373 -36.09 11.45 32.84
N ALA A 374 -35.71 11.82 31.61
CA ALA A 374 -36.06 13.12 31.03
C ALA A 374 -37.59 13.33 31.00
N GLY A 375 -38.36 12.32 30.59
CA GLY A 375 -39.81 12.41 30.60
C GLY A 375 -40.43 12.56 32.00
N ALA A 376 -39.84 11.92 33.01
CA ALA A 376 -40.28 12.08 34.41
C ALA A 376 -39.97 13.48 34.96
N VAL A 377 -38.82 14.05 34.61
CA VAL A 377 -38.41 15.41 34.98
C VAL A 377 -39.32 16.44 34.32
N GLU A 378 -39.63 16.28 33.03
CA GLU A 378 -40.57 17.15 32.31
C GLU A 378 -41.97 17.11 32.94
N GLN A 379 -42.49 15.92 33.24
CA GLN A 379 -43.78 15.77 33.94
C GLN A 379 -43.76 16.43 35.33
N THR A 380 -42.64 16.33 36.04
CA THR A 380 -42.48 16.96 37.35
C THR A 380 -42.49 18.49 37.22
N GLY A 381 -41.81 19.04 36.22
CA GLY A 381 -41.83 20.48 35.91
C GLY A 381 -43.24 21.01 35.66
N GLN A 382 -44.04 20.31 34.84
CA GLN A 382 -45.44 20.66 34.59
C GLN A 382 -46.29 20.63 35.86
N ARG A 383 -46.06 19.65 36.75
CA ARG A 383 -46.77 19.57 38.05
C ARG A 383 -46.37 20.72 38.97
N THR A 384 -45.09 21.07 39.02
CA THR A 384 -44.58 22.21 39.79
C THR A 384 -45.21 23.53 39.32
N GLU A 385 -45.26 23.78 38.02
CA GLU A 385 -45.91 24.98 37.46
C GLU A 385 -47.40 25.05 37.82
N LYS A 386 -48.11 23.92 37.74
CA LYS A 386 -49.50 23.84 38.16
C LYS A 386 -49.68 24.17 39.65
N SER A 387 -48.82 23.63 40.52
CA SER A 387 -48.84 23.92 41.96
C SER A 387 -48.58 25.40 42.25
N ILE A 388 -47.66 26.06 41.51
CA ILE A 388 -47.44 27.51 41.66
C ILE A 388 -48.73 28.28 41.37
N SER A 389 -49.41 27.97 40.25
CA SER A 389 -50.66 28.64 39.86
C SER A 389 -51.80 28.45 40.88
N GLU A 390 -51.93 27.24 41.44
CA GLU A 390 -52.92 26.94 42.49
C GLU A 390 -52.64 27.71 43.79
N ILE A 391 -51.38 27.80 44.21
CA ILE A 391 -50.98 28.52 45.42
C ILE A 391 -51.11 30.05 45.22
N GLU A 392 -50.77 30.58 44.05
CA GLU A 392 -50.98 32.00 43.71
C GLU A 392 -52.48 32.36 43.71
N SER A 393 -53.34 31.45 43.25
CA SER A 393 -54.79 31.61 43.34
C SER A 393 -55.28 31.64 44.79
N LEU A 394 -54.70 30.82 45.67
CA LEU A 394 -54.99 30.84 47.11
C LEU A 394 -54.53 32.15 47.78
N ALA A 395 -53.35 32.66 47.41
CA ALA A 395 -52.84 33.95 47.87
C ALA A 395 -53.77 35.11 47.48
N ALA A 396 -54.24 35.12 46.23
CA ALA A 396 -55.21 36.10 45.75
C ALA A 396 -56.56 36.01 46.49
N ALA A 397 -57.03 34.79 46.79
CA ALA A 397 -58.26 34.58 47.56
C ALA A 397 -58.13 35.09 49.00
N THR A 398 -57.01 34.82 49.68
CA THR A 398 -56.76 35.32 51.04
C THR A 398 -56.63 36.85 51.09
N GLN A 399 -56.08 37.47 50.05
CA GLN A 399 -56.02 38.93 49.97
C GLN A 399 -57.40 39.58 49.78
N ARG A 400 -58.33 38.90 49.09
CA ARG A 400 -59.74 39.35 49.02
C ARG A 400 -60.43 39.25 50.38
N ILE A 401 -60.16 38.18 51.14
CA ILE A 401 -60.71 38.02 52.50
C ILE A 401 -60.22 39.15 53.40
N ASP A 402 -58.94 39.51 53.35
CA ASP A 402 -58.38 40.65 54.09
C ASP A 402 -59.13 41.96 53.80
N GLY A 403 -59.43 42.24 52.52
CA GLY A 403 -60.26 43.39 52.13
C GLY A 403 -61.67 43.37 52.73
N VAL A 404 -62.30 42.18 52.82
CA VAL A 404 -63.62 42.02 53.46
C VAL A 404 -63.54 42.22 54.97
N LEU A 405 -62.50 41.72 55.64
CA LEU A 405 -62.30 41.90 57.08
C LEU A 405 -62.12 43.37 57.44
N ASN A 406 -61.35 44.12 56.64
CA ASN A 406 -61.20 45.57 56.82
C ASN A 406 -62.54 46.32 56.69
N LEU A 407 -63.42 45.90 55.77
CA LEU A 407 -64.77 46.45 55.65
C LEU A 407 -65.63 46.12 56.88
N ILE A 408 -65.59 44.88 57.36
CA ILE A 408 -66.35 44.45 58.55
C ILE A 408 -65.87 45.23 59.79
N GLN A 409 -64.56 45.42 59.93
CA GLN A 409 -63.96 46.21 61.01
C GLN A 409 -64.48 47.65 60.98
N ALA A 410 -64.48 48.29 59.81
CA ALA A 410 -65.01 49.63 59.63
C ALA A 410 -66.52 49.72 59.95
N ILE A 411 -67.32 48.71 59.56
CA ILE A 411 -68.74 48.62 59.90
C ILE A 411 -68.93 48.46 61.41
N ALA A 412 -68.13 47.64 62.08
CA ALA A 412 -68.20 47.45 63.53
C ALA A 412 -67.86 48.75 64.29
N GLU A 413 -66.83 49.47 63.85
CA GLU A 413 -66.46 50.78 64.41
C GLU A 413 -67.57 51.83 64.20
N GLN A 414 -68.13 51.90 62.99
CA GLN A 414 -69.26 52.79 62.69
C GLN A 414 -70.50 52.43 63.51
N THR A 415 -70.79 51.14 63.67
CA THR A 415 -71.92 50.64 64.48
C THR A 415 -71.73 50.98 65.96
N ASN A 416 -70.50 50.84 66.48
CA ASN A 416 -70.14 51.23 67.84
C ASN A 416 -70.31 52.75 68.06
N LEU A 417 -69.93 53.59 67.09
CA LEU A 417 -70.16 55.03 67.13
C LEU A 417 -71.65 55.40 67.08
N LEU A 418 -72.43 54.75 66.22
CA LEU A 418 -73.89 54.94 66.16
C LEU A 418 -74.56 54.53 67.47
N ALA A 419 -74.18 53.39 68.03
CA ALA A 419 -74.68 52.90 69.31
C ALA A 419 -74.29 53.83 70.47
N LEU A 420 -73.08 54.42 70.44
CA LEU A 420 -72.66 55.44 71.39
C LEU A 420 -73.53 56.70 71.30
N ASN A 421 -73.77 57.21 70.10
CA ASN A 421 -74.66 58.35 69.87
C ASN A 421 -76.10 58.07 70.34
N ALA A 422 -76.60 56.87 70.08
CA ALA A 422 -77.92 56.43 70.56
C ALA A 422 -77.96 56.32 72.09
N THR A 423 -76.88 55.86 72.73
CA THR A 423 -76.77 55.81 74.20
C THR A 423 -76.82 57.21 74.81
N ILE A 424 -76.16 58.19 74.17
CA ILE A 424 -76.17 59.60 74.58
C ILE A 424 -77.58 60.17 74.46
N GLU A 425 -78.27 59.96 73.34
CA GLU A 425 -79.62 60.50 73.13
C GLU A 425 -80.65 59.81 74.04
N ALA A 426 -80.49 58.51 74.31
CA ALA A 426 -81.31 57.78 75.27
C ALA A 426 -81.12 58.31 76.71
N ALA A 427 -79.90 58.68 77.09
CA ALA A 427 -79.63 59.34 78.37
C ALA A 427 -80.25 60.75 78.43
N ARG A 428 -80.29 61.46 77.30
CA ARG A 428 -80.89 62.79 77.15
C ARG A 428 -82.42 62.79 77.28
N ALA A 429 -83.08 61.70 76.86
CA ALA A 429 -84.51 61.48 76.98
C ALA A 429 -84.99 61.08 78.40
N GLY A 430 -84.08 60.90 79.37
CA GLY A 430 -84.41 60.59 80.75
C GLY A 430 -85.15 59.25 80.91
N ASP A 431 -86.20 59.21 81.74
CA ASP A 431 -86.96 57.98 82.03
C ASP A 431 -87.63 57.36 80.79
N ALA A 432 -87.99 58.18 79.78
CA ALA A 432 -88.60 57.71 78.53
C ALA A 432 -87.61 56.96 77.61
N GLY A 433 -86.29 57.16 77.81
CA GLY A 433 -85.23 56.55 77.00
C GLY A 433 -84.66 55.24 77.51
N ARG A 434 -85.08 54.73 78.68
CA ARG A 434 -84.47 53.54 79.33
C ARG A 434 -84.44 52.30 78.44
N GLY A 435 -85.53 52.00 77.73
CA GLY A 435 -85.58 50.85 76.80
C GLY A 435 -84.61 51.00 75.63
N PHE A 436 -84.49 52.21 75.09
CA PHE A 436 -83.54 52.54 74.03
C PHE A 436 -82.09 52.46 74.51
N ALA A 437 -81.81 52.88 75.75
CA ALA A 437 -80.46 52.82 76.32
C ALA A 437 -79.95 51.37 76.45
N VAL A 438 -80.81 50.42 76.83
CA VAL A 438 -80.46 48.99 76.92
C VAL A 438 -80.11 48.44 75.54
N VAL A 439 -80.94 48.72 74.52
CA VAL A 439 -80.68 48.28 73.14
C VAL A 439 -79.39 48.91 72.61
N ALA A 440 -79.15 50.20 72.85
CA ALA A 440 -77.93 50.87 72.43
C ALA A 440 -76.67 50.28 73.08
N HIS A 441 -76.74 49.92 74.37
CA HIS A 441 -75.63 49.23 75.06
C HIS A 441 -75.38 47.83 74.48
N GLU A 442 -76.44 47.06 74.20
CA GLU A 442 -76.31 45.72 73.61
C GLU A 442 -75.70 45.77 72.20
N VAL A 443 -76.15 46.72 71.35
CA VAL A 443 -75.57 46.95 70.02
C VAL A 443 -74.10 47.37 70.13
N LYS A 444 -73.75 48.21 71.10
CA LYS A 444 -72.37 48.62 71.36
C LYS A 444 -71.49 47.44 71.77
N ALA A 445 -71.97 46.58 72.67
CA ALA A 445 -71.26 45.37 73.09
C ALA A 445 -71.07 44.39 71.94
N LEU A 446 -72.11 44.18 71.13
CA LEU A 446 -72.07 43.31 69.96
C LEU A 446 -71.07 43.83 68.91
N ALA A 447 -71.06 45.14 68.64
CA ALA A 447 -70.10 45.77 67.75
C ALA A 447 -68.65 45.62 68.25
N GLY A 448 -68.42 45.75 69.56
CA GLY A 448 -67.11 45.47 70.18
C GLY A 448 -66.68 44.01 70.04
N GLN A 449 -67.60 43.06 70.21
CA GLN A 449 -67.34 41.64 70.01
C GLN A 449 -67.07 41.31 68.54
N THR A 450 -67.79 41.93 67.60
CA THR A 450 -67.53 41.82 66.16
C THR A 450 -66.13 42.33 65.82
N ALA A 451 -65.75 43.52 66.28
CA ALA A 451 -64.41 44.09 66.03
C ALA A 451 -63.30 43.17 66.57
N LYS A 452 -63.47 42.63 67.78
CA LYS A 452 -62.51 41.67 68.36
C LYS A 452 -62.41 40.39 67.53
N ALA A 453 -63.53 39.79 67.15
CA ALA A 453 -63.54 38.58 66.32
C ALA A 453 -62.93 38.83 64.93
N THR A 454 -63.19 39.99 64.33
CA THR A 454 -62.58 40.40 63.05
C THR A 454 -61.07 40.56 63.15
N ALA A 455 -60.56 41.10 64.27
CA ALA A 455 -59.12 41.21 64.51
C ALA A 455 -58.45 39.82 64.63
N GLU A 456 -59.05 38.88 65.38
CA GLU A 456 -58.56 37.51 65.50
C GLU A 456 -58.57 36.75 64.15
N ILE A 457 -59.61 36.95 63.32
CA ILE A 457 -59.64 36.37 61.97
C ILE A 457 -58.57 37.01 61.07
N SER A 458 -58.33 38.32 61.19
CA SER A 458 -57.30 39.02 60.42
C SER A 458 -55.90 38.50 60.74
N GLU A 459 -55.60 38.21 62.01
CA GLU A 459 -54.34 37.56 62.41
C GLU A 459 -54.20 36.17 61.77
N ASN A 460 -55.26 35.36 61.77
CA ASN A 460 -55.26 34.05 61.12
C ASN A 460 -55.04 34.16 59.60
N VAL A 461 -55.68 35.12 58.92
CA VAL A 461 -55.49 35.36 57.49
C VAL A 461 -54.06 35.81 57.20
N ALA A 462 -53.46 36.66 58.03
CA ALA A 462 -52.06 37.06 57.89
C ALA A 462 -51.11 35.85 58.01
N MET A 463 -51.35 34.94 58.96
CA MET A 463 -50.59 33.68 59.06
C MET A 463 -50.75 32.80 57.83
N ILE A 464 -51.97 32.66 57.28
CA ILE A 464 -52.21 31.90 56.05
C ILE A 464 -51.48 32.53 54.87
N GLN A 465 -51.52 33.85 54.72
CA GLN A 465 -50.78 34.57 53.67
C GLN A 465 -49.27 34.34 53.78
N ALA A 466 -48.70 34.43 54.99
CA ALA A 466 -47.28 34.18 55.22
C ALA A 466 -46.90 32.72 54.86
N SER A 467 -47.70 31.75 55.31
CA SER A 467 -47.51 30.33 54.97
C SER A 467 -47.60 30.08 53.45
N THR A 468 -48.55 30.75 52.78
CA THR A 468 -48.73 30.67 51.32
C THR A 468 -47.52 31.22 50.58
N ARG A 469 -46.93 32.35 51.00
CA ARG A 469 -45.69 32.89 50.41
C ARG A 469 -44.52 31.92 50.57
N ASN A 470 -44.34 31.37 51.78
CA ASN A 470 -43.30 30.37 52.02
C ASN A 470 -43.48 29.12 51.14
N ALA A 471 -44.73 28.69 50.92
CA ALA A 471 -45.03 27.57 50.02
C ALA A 471 -44.69 27.90 48.55
N VAL A 472 -45.00 29.11 48.06
CA VAL A 472 -44.60 29.55 46.72
C VAL A 472 -43.08 29.52 46.56
N ASP A 473 -42.34 30.06 47.53
CA ASP A 473 -40.88 30.12 47.46
C ASP A 473 -40.26 28.70 47.46
N ALA A 474 -40.75 27.80 48.30
CA ALA A 474 -40.31 26.39 48.31
C ALA A 474 -40.61 25.68 46.98
N VAL A 475 -41.79 25.91 46.38
CA VAL A 475 -42.14 25.30 45.08
C VAL A 475 -41.32 25.90 43.94
N ARG A 476 -40.96 27.20 44.00
CA ARG A 476 -40.05 27.84 43.04
C ARG A 476 -38.63 27.27 43.13
N GLU A 477 -38.14 26.99 44.33
CA GLU A 477 -36.85 26.32 44.54
C GLU A 477 -36.85 24.92 43.91
N ILE A 478 -37.92 24.14 44.13
CA ILE A 478 -38.13 22.85 43.46
C ILE A 478 -38.13 23.01 41.93
N GLY A 479 -38.81 24.04 41.39
CA GLY A 479 -38.79 24.33 39.95
C GLY A 479 -37.40 24.70 39.41
N GLY A 480 -36.56 25.34 40.23
CA GLY A 480 -35.14 25.55 39.95
C GLY A 480 -34.39 24.23 39.84
N ALA A 481 -34.49 23.38 40.86
CA ALA A 481 -33.83 22.07 40.89
C ALA A 481 -34.26 21.16 39.72
N VAL A 482 -35.55 21.17 39.35
CA VAL A 482 -36.07 20.41 38.20
C VAL A 482 -35.44 20.87 36.88
N ARG A 483 -35.25 22.17 36.68
CA ARG A 483 -34.58 22.70 35.49
C ARG A 483 -33.11 22.29 35.43
N GLU A 484 -32.41 22.34 36.55
CA GLU A 484 -31.01 21.88 36.65
C GLU A 484 -30.91 20.38 36.32
N ILE A 485 -31.80 19.54 36.86
CA ILE A 485 -31.84 18.10 36.55
C ILE A 485 -32.09 17.88 35.05
N ASN A 486 -32.95 18.68 34.42
CA ASN A 486 -33.21 18.58 32.98
C ASN A 486 -31.96 18.90 32.15
N GLU A 487 -31.21 19.95 32.51
CA GLU A 487 -29.94 20.29 31.86
C GLU A 487 -28.91 19.15 31.98
N VAL A 488 -28.75 18.59 33.19
CA VAL A 488 -27.86 17.44 33.44
C VAL A 488 -28.29 16.22 32.61
N THR A 489 -29.59 15.93 32.55
CA THR A 489 -30.13 14.79 31.79
C THR A 489 -29.86 14.95 30.29
N SER A 490 -29.99 16.17 29.77
CA SER A 490 -29.66 16.49 28.38
C SER A 490 -28.17 16.30 28.08
N ALA A 491 -27.29 16.76 28.99
CA ALA A 491 -25.85 16.54 28.87
C ALA A 491 -25.48 15.05 28.88
N ILE A 492 -26.10 14.26 29.76
CA ILE A 492 -25.92 12.80 29.81
C ILE A 492 -26.38 12.16 28.49
N ALA A 493 -27.53 12.57 27.94
CA ALA A 493 -28.01 12.05 26.66
C ALA A 493 -27.02 12.31 25.51
N GLY A 494 -26.40 13.49 25.48
CA GLY A 494 -25.33 13.82 24.55
C GLY A 494 -24.09 12.92 24.73
N ALA A 495 -23.65 12.72 25.96
CA ALA A 495 -22.51 11.86 26.28
C ALA A 495 -22.76 10.38 25.91
N VAL A 496 -23.96 9.86 26.16
CA VAL A 496 -24.38 8.51 25.76
C VAL A 496 -24.37 8.35 24.24
N GLY A 497 -24.81 9.36 23.49
CA GLY A 497 -24.73 9.36 22.03
C GLY A 497 -23.29 9.32 21.51
N GLN A 498 -22.36 10.02 22.16
CA GLN A 498 -20.92 9.94 21.84
C GLN A 498 -20.33 8.57 22.17
N GLN A 499 -20.72 7.97 23.31
CA GLN A 499 -20.28 6.62 23.68
C GLN A 499 -20.77 5.56 22.70
N ASP A 500 -22.00 5.65 22.19
CA ASP A 500 -22.52 4.74 21.17
C ASP A 500 -21.68 4.81 19.89
N ALA A 501 -21.38 6.03 19.42
CA ALA A 501 -20.54 6.23 18.25
C ALA A 501 -19.13 5.64 18.44
N ALA A 502 -18.48 5.92 19.57
CA ALA A 502 -17.15 5.39 19.89
C ALA A 502 -17.15 3.85 19.99
N THR A 503 -18.18 3.26 20.58
CA THR A 503 -18.29 1.80 20.74
C THR A 503 -18.44 1.10 19.39
N ARG A 504 -19.24 1.66 18.47
CA ARG A 504 -19.36 1.16 17.10
C ARG A 504 -18.05 1.27 16.33
N GLU A 505 -17.30 2.35 16.53
CA GLU A 505 -15.97 2.51 15.93
C GLU A 505 -14.98 1.46 16.46
N ILE A 506 -14.98 1.18 17.77
CA ILE A 506 -14.17 0.09 18.36
C ILE A 506 -14.52 -1.26 17.74
N SER A 507 -15.81 -1.59 17.62
CA SER A 507 -16.27 -2.83 17.00
C SER A 507 -15.80 -2.95 15.54
N SER A 508 -15.96 -1.89 14.75
CA SER A 508 -15.49 -1.83 13.35
C SER A 508 -13.97 -1.99 13.24
N ASN A 509 -13.21 -1.34 14.12
CA ASN A 509 -11.75 -1.44 14.17
C ASN A 509 -11.29 -2.84 14.58
N ALA A 510 -11.97 -3.47 15.53
CA ALA A 510 -11.72 -4.86 15.92
C ALA A 510 -11.98 -5.81 14.74
N GLN A 511 -13.07 -5.64 13.99
CA GLN A 511 -13.35 -6.44 12.79
C GLN A 511 -12.23 -6.32 11.74
N SER A 512 -11.75 -5.10 11.50
CA SER A 512 -10.65 -4.84 10.56
C SER A 512 -9.34 -5.44 11.04
N ALA A 513 -9.03 -5.35 12.33
CA ALA A 513 -7.87 -5.99 12.93
C ALA A 513 -7.94 -7.53 12.84
N ALA A 514 -9.14 -8.12 13.01
CA ALA A 514 -9.34 -9.56 12.88
C ALA A 514 -9.06 -10.02 11.44
N GLN A 515 -9.51 -9.25 10.45
CA GLN A 515 -9.23 -9.53 9.04
C GLN A 515 -7.74 -9.37 8.71
N GLY A 516 -7.08 -8.34 9.24
CA GLY A 516 -5.63 -8.17 9.13
C GLY A 516 -4.84 -9.33 9.74
N ASN A 517 -5.26 -9.85 10.90
CA ASN A 517 -4.67 -11.04 11.50
C ASN A 517 -4.87 -12.30 10.65
N ALA A 518 -6.04 -12.47 10.02
CA ALA A 518 -6.25 -13.60 9.10
C ALA A 518 -5.30 -13.53 7.90
N THR A 519 -5.06 -12.34 7.35
CA THR A 519 -4.06 -12.14 6.28
C THR A 519 -2.64 -12.42 6.77
N LEU A 520 -2.27 -12.01 7.99
CA LEU A 520 -0.97 -12.30 8.58
C LEU A 520 -0.74 -13.81 8.73
N VAL A 521 -1.75 -14.57 9.19
CA VAL A 521 -1.67 -16.04 9.27
C VAL A 521 -1.41 -16.67 7.90
N ALA A 522 -2.10 -16.21 6.86
CA ALA A 522 -1.87 -16.67 5.50
C ALA A 522 -0.45 -16.37 5.02
N ASN A 523 0.02 -15.13 5.23
CA ASN A 523 1.37 -14.71 4.85
C ASN A 523 2.47 -15.50 5.58
N ILE A 524 2.28 -15.80 6.87
CA ILE A 524 3.23 -16.60 7.65
C ILE A 524 3.25 -18.05 7.14
N THR A 525 2.10 -18.60 6.76
CA THR A 525 2.03 -19.92 6.13
C THR A 525 2.81 -19.94 4.82
N SER A 526 2.54 -19.01 3.90
CA SER A 526 3.26 -18.91 2.63
C SER A 526 4.76 -18.64 2.81
N LEU A 527 5.15 -17.88 3.84
CA LEU A 527 6.56 -17.67 4.19
C LEU A 527 7.23 -18.99 4.61
N ARG A 528 6.56 -19.83 5.39
CA ARG A 528 7.10 -21.15 5.78
C ARG A 528 7.24 -22.07 4.57
N ASP A 529 6.29 -22.03 3.64
CA ASP A 529 6.38 -22.80 2.39
C ASP A 529 7.59 -22.36 1.56
N ALA A 530 7.79 -21.05 1.37
CA ALA A 530 8.94 -20.49 0.64
C ALA A 530 10.28 -20.81 1.34
N ILE A 531 10.31 -20.81 2.68
CA ILE A 531 11.49 -21.26 3.44
C ILE A 531 11.76 -22.74 3.18
N GLY A 532 10.72 -23.59 3.13
CA GLY A 532 10.84 -25.02 2.83
C GLY A 532 11.35 -25.30 1.40
N GLU A 533 10.89 -24.55 0.41
CA GLU A 533 11.42 -24.61 -0.96
C GLU A 533 12.90 -24.21 -1.01
N THR A 534 13.27 -23.15 -0.28
CA THR A 534 14.66 -22.68 -0.20
C THR A 534 15.57 -23.72 0.46
N ASP A 535 15.08 -24.37 1.51
CA ASP A 535 15.80 -25.45 2.20
C ASP A 535 16.04 -26.66 1.28
N THR A 536 15.02 -27.03 0.49
CA THR A 536 15.11 -28.09 -0.53
C THR A 536 16.10 -27.74 -1.64
N ALA A 537 16.10 -26.48 -2.09
CA ALA A 537 17.05 -25.98 -3.07
C ALA A 537 18.49 -26.00 -2.52
N ALA A 538 18.69 -25.59 -1.27
CA ALA A 538 19.98 -25.65 -0.60
C ALA A 538 20.51 -27.10 -0.48
N ALA A 539 19.64 -28.04 -0.11
CA ALA A 539 19.99 -29.46 -0.07
C ALA A 539 20.39 -30.01 -1.46
N SER A 540 19.74 -29.54 -2.52
CA SER A 540 20.08 -29.88 -3.90
C SER A 540 21.45 -29.32 -4.31
N VAL A 541 21.75 -28.06 -3.95
CA VAL A 541 23.08 -27.45 -4.17
C VAL A 541 24.16 -28.19 -3.38
N LEU A 542 23.89 -28.57 -2.13
CA LEU A 542 24.81 -29.35 -1.31
C LEU A 542 25.16 -30.68 -1.96
N THR A 543 24.14 -31.38 -2.47
CA THR A 543 24.29 -32.65 -3.20
C THR A 543 25.08 -32.47 -4.50
N ALA A 544 24.77 -31.43 -5.28
CA ALA A 544 25.47 -31.11 -6.52
C ALA A 544 26.95 -30.78 -6.27
N ALA A 545 27.26 -29.98 -5.25
CA ALA A 545 28.62 -29.67 -4.82
C ALA A 545 29.39 -30.92 -4.37
N GLY A 546 28.74 -31.84 -3.65
CA GLY A 546 29.29 -33.14 -3.28
C GLY A 546 29.67 -33.97 -4.52
N SER A 547 28.74 -34.09 -5.47
CA SER A 547 28.99 -34.80 -6.75
C SER A 547 30.10 -34.16 -7.59
N LEU A 548 30.15 -32.82 -7.64
CA LEU A 548 31.20 -32.08 -8.36
C LEU A 548 32.59 -32.36 -7.78
N THR A 549 32.68 -32.41 -6.44
CA THR A 549 33.93 -32.74 -5.73
C THR A 549 34.36 -34.18 -6.03
N ALA A 550 33.45 -35.14 -5.94
CA ALA A 550 33.74 -36.55 -6.24
C ALA A 550 34.15 -36.77 -7.71
N THR A 551 33.52 -36.05 -8.64
CA THR A 551 33.88 -36.05 -10.06
C THR A 551 35.26 -35.42 -10.26
N ALA A 552 35.56 -34.34 -9.54
CA ALA A 552 36.85 -33.69 -9.59
C ALA A 552 37.99 -34.61 -9.11
N ASP A 553 37.81 -35.27 -7.97
CA ASP A 553 38.79 -36.22 -7.44
C ASP A 553 39.00 -37.43 -8.36
N THR A 554 37.94 -37.88 -9.04
CA THR A 554 38.04 -38.99 -10.00
C THR A 554 38.81 -38.57 -11.24
N LEU A 555 38.51 -37.41 -11.82
CA LEU A 555 39.23 -36.89 -12.98
C LEU A 555 40.70 -36.59 -12.65
N ALA A 556 41.00 -36.07 -11.46
CA ALA A 556 42.37 -35.87 -11.00
C ALA A 556 43.16 -37.18 -10.94
N ARG A 557 42.56 -38.26 -10.43
CA ARG A 557 43.18 -39.61 -10.40
C ARG A 557 43.39 -40.19 -11.80
N GLU A 558 42.42 -40.07 -12.69
CA GLU A 558 42.53 -40.56 -14.08
C GLU A 558 43.63 -39.82 -14.85
N VAL A 559 43.72 -38.49 -14.66
CA VAL A 559 44.76 -37.65 -15.28
C VAL A 559 46.14 -38.03 -14.75
N GLU A 560 46.29 -38.23 -13.44
CA GLU A 560 47.56 -38.68 -12.84
C GLU A 560 47.96 -40.07 -13.36
N THR A 561 47.01 -41.01 -13.43
CA THR A 561 47.22 -42.36 -13.98
C THR A 561 47.65 -42.30 -15.46
N PHE A 562 47.00 -41.45 -16.26
CA PHE A 562 47.38 -41.23 -17.66
C PHE A 562 48.82 -40.75 -17.81
N PHE A 563 49.26 -39.79 -16.99
CA PHE A 563 50.64 -39.30 -17.04
C PHE A 563 51.67 -40.33 -16.53
N GLN A 564 51.32 -41.12 -15.51
CA GLN A 564 52.18 -42.22 -15.06
C GLN A 564 52.39 -43.26 -16.16
N ASN A 565 51.32 -43.65 -16.87
CA ASN A 565 51.40 -44.57 -18.00
C ASN A 565 52.21 -43.98 -19.18
N LEU A 566 52.07 -42.68 -19.44
CA LEU A 566 52.85 -41.99 -20.47
C LEU A 566 54.37 -41.99 -20.18
N ARG A 567 54.73 -41.82 -18.90
CA ARG A 567 56.12 -41.86 -18.41
C ARG A 567 56.69 -43.29 -18.39
N GLY A 568 55.88 -44.28 -17.99
CA GLY A 568 56.27 -45.69 -18.04
C GLY A 568 56.59 -46.17 -19.46
N GLY A 569 55.74 -45.83 -20.44
CA GLY A 569 55.96 -46.20 -21.84
C GLY A 569 57.13 -45.47 -22.53
N SER A 570 57.60 -44.35 -21.97
CA SER A 570 58.77 -43.63 -22.47
C SER A 570 60.09 -44.13 -21.86
N ALA A 571 60.07 -44.70 -20.65
CA ALA A 571 61.22 -45.40 -20.06
C ALA A 571 61.51 -46.72 -20.79
N ASP A 572 60.49 -47.51 -21.11
CA ASP A 572 60.63 -48.78 -21.85
C ASP A 572 61.23 -48.59 -23.26
N ARG A 573 60.89 -47.49 -23.94
CA ARG A 573 61.48 -47.16 -25.26
C ARG A 573 62.95 -46.74 -25.18
N ARG A 574 63.43 -46.25 -24.03
CA ARG A 574 64.86 -45.95 -23.84
C ARG A 574 65.66 -47.23 -23.60
N ILE A 575 65.09 -48.21 -22.90
CA ILE A 575 65.71 -49.51 -22.64
C ILE A 575 65.78 -50.34 -23.94
N ALA A 576 64.71 -50.38 -24.74
CA ALA A 576 64.67 -51.09 -26.02
C ALA A 576 65.56 -50.50 -27.14
N LYS A 577 66.18 -49.33 -26.92
CA LYS A 577 67.14 -48.70 -27.84
C LYS A 577 68.61 -48.87 -27.40
N ALA A 578 68.84 -49.39 -26.20
CA ALA A 578 70.16 -49.54 -25.60
C ALA A 578 70.66 -51.00 -25.59
N GLY A 579 69.83 -51.97 -25.99
CA GLY A 579 70.22 -53.33 -26.35
C GLY A 579 70.09 -53.52 -27.86
#